data_AF-A0A537HPD0-F1
#
_entry.id   AF-A0A537HPD0-F1
#
_cell.length_a   1.000
_cell.length_b   1.000
_cell.length_c   1.000
_cell.angle_alpha   90.00
_cell.angle_beta   90.00
_cell.angle_gamma   90.00
#
_symmetry.space_group_name_H-M   'P 1'
#
loop_
_entity.id
_entity.type
_entity.pdbx_description
1 polymer ?
#
loop_
_entity_poly.entity_id
_entity_poly.type
_entity_poly.pdbx_seq_one_letter_code
_entity_poly.pdbx_strand_id
1 'polypeptide(L)'
;MARKISVSVSDELDDAIESVAISHRSNKSKVLEMFMREHPIIRKEIEIMRAEPKAGLLVVNPKSLPKREKAPRVMIARRSSSS
;
A
#
# COMPACT_ATOMS: atom_id res chain seq x y z
N MET A 1 -11.85 -5.63 -4.10
CA MET A 1 -11.85 -4.17 -4.35
C MET A 1 -11.14 -3.51 -3.18
N ALA A 2 -10.13 -2.67 -3.42
CA ALA A 2 -9.43 -1.97 -2.33
C ALA A 2 -10.40 -0.96 -1.67
N ARG A 3 -10.51 -0.97 -0.34
CA ARG A 3 -11.29 0.03 0.39
C ARG A 3 -10.63 1.40 0.18
N LYS A 4 -11.34 2.34 -0.44
CA LYS A 4 -10.90 3.74 -0.51
C LYS A 4 -11.20 4.39 0.84
N ILE A 5 -10.16 4.87 1.50
CA ILE A 5 -10.27 5.62 2.75
C ILE A 5 -10.22 7.10 2.39
N SER A 6 -11.22 7.86 2.80
CA SER A 6 -11.22 9.32 2.71
C SER A 6 -10.69 9.90 4.03
N VAL A 7 -9.83 10.90 3.94
CA VAL A 7 -9.26 11.61 5.09
C VAL A 7 -9.69 13.06 4.99
N SER A 8 -10.29 13.59 6.05
CA SER A 8 -10.58 15.02 6.17
C SER A 8 -9.39 15.71 6.84
N VAL A 9 -8.97 16.83 6.28
CA VAL A 9 -7.89 17.69 6.80
C VAL A 9 -8.42 19.11 6.95
N SER A 10 -7.76 19.95 7.75
CA SER A 10 -8.10 21.38 7.80
C SER A 10 -7.64 22.09 6.53
N ASP A 11 -8.25 23.24 6.24
CA ASP A 11 -7.95 24.02 5.05
C ASP A 11 -6.48 24.47 5.03
N GLU A 12 -5.93 24.89 6.19
CA GLU A 12 -4.52 25.31 6.28
C GLU A 12 -3.55 24.16 6.00
N LEU A 13 -3.93 22.94 6.36
CA LEU A 13 -3.12 21.75 6.09
C LEU A 13 -3.23 21.35 4.61
N ASP A 14 -4.40 21.49 3.98
CA ASP A 14 -4.54 21.23 2.53
C ASP A 14 -3.71 22.23 1.70
N ASP A 15 -3.74 23.51 2.04
CA ASP A 15 -2.92 24.56 1.41
C ASP A 15 -1.42 24.27 1.56
N ALA A 16 -0.98 23.86 2.76
CA ALA A 16 0.40 23.47 3.00
C ALA A 16 0.81 22.26 2.14
N ILE A 17 -0.03 21.22 2.07
CA ILE A 17 0.22 20.04 1.22
C ILE A 17 0.25 20.42 -0.26
N GLU A 18 -0.62 21.33 -0.69
CA GLU A 18 -0.66 21.83 -2.07
C GLU A 18 0.64 22.55 -2.45
N SER A 19 1.13 23.45 -1.60
CA SER A 19 2.36 24.21 -1.85
C SER A 19 3.58 23.29 -2.04
N VAL A 20 3.65 22.21 -1.25
CA VAL A 20 4.73 21.20 -1.34
C VAL A 20 4.52 20.34 -2.58
N ALA A 21 3.29 19.94 -2.89
CA ALA A 21 2.97 19.17 -4.09
C ALA A 21 3.40 19.91 -5.37
N ILE A 22 3.15 21.22 -5.45
CA ILE A 22 3.60 22.08 -6.56
C ILE A 22 5.13 22.11 -6.60
N SER A 23 5.78 22.41 -5.47
CA SER A 23 7.24 22.51 -5.37
C SER A 23 7.96 21.23 -5.83
N HIS A 24 7.40 20.07 -5.48
CA HIS A 24 7.98 18.76 -5.79
C HIS A 24 7.42 18.11 -7.07
N ARG A 25 6.58 18.82 -7.85
CA ARG A 25 5.90 18.29 -9.05
C ARG A 25 5.26 16.92 -8.81
N SER A 26 4.55 16.81 -7.68
CA SER A 26 3.95 15.58 -7.19
C SER A 26 2.46 15.80 -6.88
N ASN A 27 1.71 14.72 -6.67
CA ASN A 27 0.30 14.81 -6.31
C ASN A 27 0.14 14.95 -4.79
N LYS A 28 -0.90 15.68 -4.32
CA LYS A 28 -1.22 15.87 -2.89
C LYS A 28 -1.22 14.54 -2.11
N SER A 29 -1.84 13.49 -2.65
CA SER A 29 -1.90 12.17 -2.00
C SER A 29 -0.52 11.54 -1.78
N LYS A 30 0.42 11.74 -2.71
CA LYS A 30 1.77 11.17 -2.61
C LYS A 30 2.64 11.95 -1.62
N VAL A 31 2.44 13.27 -1.53
CA VAL A 31 3.05 14.11 -0.50
C VAL A 31 2.51 13.74 0.88
N LEU A 32 1.20 13.55 1.01
CA LEU A 32 0.58 13.09 2.25
C LEU A 32 1.12 11.72 2.68
N GLU A 33 1.23 10.76 1.76
CA GLU A 33 1.84 9.44 2.04
C GLU A 33 3.28 9.57 2.53
N MET A 34 4.08 10.45 1.91
CA MET A 34 5.46 10.72 2.30
C MET A 34 5.54 11.26 3.73
N PHE A 35 4.75 12.29 4.06
CA PHE A 35 4.72 12.85 5.41
C PHE A 35 4.25 11.84 6.46
N MET A 36 3.21 11.07 6.17
CA MET A 36 2.76 10.01 7.07
C MET A 36 3.85 8.96 7.31
N ARG A 37 4.61 8.60 6.28
CA ARG A 37 5.70 7.62 6.40
C ARG A 37 6.93 8.16 7.15
N GLU A 38 7.15 9.46 7.11
CA GLU A 38 8.25 10.12 7.81
C GLU A 38 7.90 10.50 9.24
N HIS A 39 6.61 10.53 9.58
CA HIS A 39 6.14 10.87 10.91
C HIS A 39 6.73 9.91 11.98
N PRO A 40 7.44 10.42 13.01
CA PRO A 40 8.15 9.59 13.98
C PRO A 40 7.26 8.56 14.68
N ILE A 41 6.03 8.94 15.02
CA ILE A 41 5.06 8.04 15.66
C ILE A 41 4.69 6.87 14.73
N ILE A 42 4.43 7.16 13.45
CA ILE A 42 4.05 6.12 12.48
C ILE A 42 5.24 5.20 12.20
N ARG A 43 6.46 5.76 12.09
CA ARG A 43 7.68 4.95 11.96
C ARG A 43 7.86 3.99 13.13
N LYS A 44 7.76 4.51 14.37
CA LYS A 44 7.88 3.69 15.58
C LYS A 44 6.82 2.59 15.63
N GLU A 45 5.58 2.91 15.26
CA GLU A 45 4.50 1.92 15.21
C GLU A 45 4.77 0.81 14.17
N ILE A 46 5.28 1.17 12.98
CA ILE A 46 5.70 0.20 11.96
C ILE A 46 6.85 -0.69 12.48
N GLU A 47 7.80 -0.12 13.22
CA GLU A 47 8.91 -0.87 13.83
C GLU A 47 8.42 -1.85 14.89
N ILE A 48 7.51 -1.43 15.77
CA ILE A 48 6.87 -2.30 16.77
C ILE A 48 6.13 -3.44 16.06
N MET A 49 5.33 -3.14 15.03
CA MET A 49 4.60 -4.17 14.25
C MET A 49 5.54 -5.15 13.53
N ARG A 50 6.75 -4.73 13.16
CA ARG A 50 7.77 -5.60 12.56
C ARG A 50 8.49 -6.45 13.60
N ALA A 51 8.75 -5.91 14.78
CA ALA A 51 9.40 -6.60 15.88
C ALA A 51 8.48 -7.66 16.51
N GLU A 52 7.18 -7.35 16.63
CA GLU A 52 6.15 -8.25 17.16
C GLU A 52 5.06 -8.49 16.10
N PRO A 53 5.36 -9.29 15.05
CA PRO A 53 4.36 -9.62 14.05
C PRO A 53 3.26 -10.46 14.68
N LYS A 54 2.05 -9.90 14.79
CA LYS A 54 0.84 -10.66 15.12
C LYS A 54 0.69 -11.82 14.13
N ALA A 55 0.22 -12.97 14.60
CA ALA A 55 0.02 -14.15 13.75
C ALA A 55 -0.80 -13.78 12.49
N GLY A 56 -0.15 -13.85 11.32
CA GLY A 56 -0.76 -13.51 10.02
C GLY A 56 -0.48 -12.11 9.47
N LEU A 57 0.24 -11.23 10.18
CA LEU A 57 0.62 -9.90 9.67
C LEU A 57 2.14 -9.77 9.56
N LEU A 58 2.67 -9.84 8.33
CA LEU A 58 4.06 -9.57 8.00
C LEU A 58 4.15 -8.21 7.29
N VAL A 59 4.67 -7.18 7.99
CA VAL A 59 4.89 -5.86 7.41
C VAL A 59 6.19 -5.86 6.59
N VAL A 60 6.09 -6.39 5.37
CA VAL A 60 7.20 -6.47 4.42
C VAL A 60 7.27 -5.26 3.49
N ASN A 61 8.46 -4.91 3.02
CA ASN A 61 8.60 -3.94 1.95
C ASN A 61 8.08 -4.57 0.65
N PRO A 62 7.05 -4.01 -0.02
CA PRO A 62 6.51 -4.62 -1.24
C PRO A 62 7.54 -4.71 -2.37
N LYS A 63 8.60 -3.87 -2.36
CA LYS A 63 9.71 -3.96 -3.33
C LYS A 63 10.64 -5.14 -3.10
N SER A 64 10.65 -5.73 -1.90
CA SER A 64 11.48 -6.91 -1.58
C SER A 64 10.73 -8.23 -1.76
N LEU A 65 9.44 -8.18 -2.13
CA LEU A 65 8.69 -9.38 -2.43
C LEU A 65 9.08 -9.90 -3.82
N PRO A 66 9.38 -11.21 -3.95
CA PRO A 66 9.55 -11.82 -5.26
C PRO A 66 8.26 -11.60 -6.06
N LYS A 67 8.39 -11.10 -7.29
CA LYS A 67 7.25 -10.91 -8.19
C LYS A 67 6.55 -12.26 -8.33
N ARG A 68 5.26 -12.34 -7.98
CA ARG A 68 4.46 -13.57 -8.17
C ARG A 68 4.58 -13.99 -9.63
N GLU A 69 5.25 -15.11 -9.88
CA GLU A 69 5.10 -15.81 -11.15
C GLU A 69 3.64 -16.18 -11.31
N LYS A 70 3.07 -15.89 -12.49
CA LYS A 70 1.70 -16.29 -12.82
C LYS A 70 1.62 -17.81 -12.68
N ALA A 71 0.80 -18.28 -11.74
CA ALA A 71 0.52 -19.69 -11.61
C ALA A 71 0.04 -20.26 -12.96
N PRO A 72 0.57 -21.41 -13.41
CA PRO A 72 0.22 -21.98 -14.69
C PRO A 72 -1.28 -22.27 -14.73
N ARG A 73 -1.94 -21.85 -15.82
CA ARG A 73 -3.35 -22.18 -16.08
C ARG A 73 -3.46 -23.69 -16.23
N VAL A 74 -4.02 -24.36 -15.23
CA VAL A 74 -4.42 -25.77 -15.35
C VAL A 74 -5.56 -25.85 -16.36
N MET A 75 -5.26 -26.26 -17.60
CA MET A 75 -6.27 -26.62 -18.59
C MET A 75 -6.89 -27.96 -18.20
N ILE A 76 -8.09 -27.92 -17.63
CA ILE A 76 -8.87 -29.12 -17.37
C ILE A 76 -9.46 -29.57 -18.72
N ALA A 77 -8.85 -30.58 -19.34
CA ALA A 77 -9.43 -31.25 -20.50
C ALA A 77 -10.66 -32.05 -20.05
N ARG A 78 -11.86 -31.59 -20.42
CA ARG A 78 -13.09 -32.38 -20.27
C ARG A 78 -13.03 -33.54 -21.27
N ARG A 79 -12.89 -34.77 -20.78
CA ARG A 79 -13.14 -35.97 -21.57
C ARG A 79 -14.64 -36.05 -21.86
N SER A 80 -15.02 -35.88 -23.12
CA SER A 80 -16.33 -36.27 -23.63
C SER A 80 -16.36 -37.79 -23.80
N SER A 81 -16.98 -38.49 -22.86
CA SER A 81 -17.44 -39.86 -23.07
C SER A 81 -18.78 -39.80 -23.80
N SER A 82 -18.75 -39.95 -25.13
CA SER A 82 -19.93 -40.26 -25.93
C SER A 82 -20.09 -41.77 -25.96
N SER A 83 -21.16 -42.24 -25.32
CA SER A 83 -21.77 -43.56 -25.52
C SER A 83 -22.69 -43.55 -26.74
#